data_AF-A0ABD5RVU0-F1
#
_entry.id   AF-A0ABD5RVU0-F1
#
_cell.length_a   1.000
_cell.length_b   1.000
_cell.length_c   1.000
_cell.angle_alpha   90.00
_cell.angle_beta   90.00
_cell.angle_gamma   90.00
#
_symmetry.space_group_name_H-M   'P 1'
#
loop_
_entity.id
_entity.type
_entity.pdbx_description
1 polymer ?
#
loop_
_entity_poly.entity_id
_entity_poly.type
_entity_poly.pdbx_seq_one_letter_code
_entity_poly.pdbx_strand_id
1 'polypeptide(L)'
;MAATTGQAVDGIEQSPTVGRWNYLTVGGLAALTEAAIYVAGIAYFLVILDFASVGGALQQVELFVANETSLYTMYLLIYVVFGIVLVALVLALHERLKADAPMLMRATTAFGLI
;
A
#
# COMPACT_ATOMS: atom_id res chain seq x y z
N MET A 1 -44.78 38.96 -15.11
CA MET A 1 -44.35 37.59 -15.47
C MET A 1 -42.86 37.53 -15.19
N ALA A 2 -42.49 37.09 -13.99
CA ALA A 2 -41.12 37.06 -13.48
C ALA A 2 -40.74 35.60 -13.23
N ALA A 3 -39.92 35.02 -14.10
CA ALA A 3 -39.35 33.67 -13.93
C ALA A 3 -38.22 33.44 -14.96
N THR A 4 -37.13 34.20 -14.92
CA THR A 4 -35.93 33.88 -15.73
C THR A 4 -34.60 34.10 -15.01
N THR A 5 -34.60 34.73 -13.82
CA THR A 5 -33.37 35.04 -13.09
C THR A 5 -32.89 33.90 -12.17
N GLY A 6 -33.74 32.93 -11.83
CA GLY A 6 -33.37 31.83 -10.90
C GLY A 6 -32.54 30.71 -11.54
N GLN A 7 -32.84 30.32 -12.78
CA GLN A 7 -32.23 29.12 -13.39
C GLN A 7 -30.78 29.33 -13.89
N ALA A 8 -30.35 30.57 -14.10
CA ALA A 8 -28.99 30.85 -14.54
C ALA A 8 -27.96 30.78 -13.40
N VAL A 9 -28.41 30.87 -12.13
CA VAL A 9 -27.52 30.88 -10.96
C VAL A 9 -27.27 29.46 -10.45
N ASP A 10 -28.30 28.58 -10.51
CA ASP A 10 -28.20 27.18 -10.09
C ASP A 10 -27.27 26.33 -10.98
N GLY A 11 -26.98 26.78 -12.21
CA GLY A 11 -26.09 26.10 -13.15
C GLY A 11 -24.59 26.32 -12.91
N ILE A 12 -24.21 27.25 -12.02
CA ILE A 12 -22.81 27.66 -11.80
C ILE A 12 -22.25 27.10 -10.48
N GLU A 13 -23.11 26.65 -9.57
CA GLU A 13 -22.73 26.18 -8.23
C GLU A 13 -22.69 24.65 -8.08
N GLN A 14 -22.84 23.89 -9.17
CA GLN A 14 -22.42 22.49 -9.16
C GLN A 14 -20.92 22.41 -9.37
N SER A 15 -20.17 22.83 -8.35
CA SER A 15 -18.83 22.28 -8.14
C SER A 15 -19.01 20.78 -8.06
N PRO A 16 -18.46 19.98 -9.00
CA PRO A 16 -18.46 18.56 -8.79
C PRO A 16 -17.66 18.38 -7.50
N THR A 17 -18.31 17.91 -6.45
CA THR A 17 -17.62 17.33 -5.29
C THR A 17 -16.98 16.04 -5.80
N VAL A 18 -15.96 16.19 -6.65
CA VAL A 18 -15.12 15.11 -7.14
C VAL A 18 -14.56 14.50 -5.87
N GLY A 19 -14.91 13.23 -5.61
CA GLY A 19 -14.56 12.52 -4.40
C GLY A 19 -13.10 12.79 -4.04
N ARG A 20 -12.88 13.30 -2.82
CA ARG A 20 -11.66 13.97 -2.34
C ARG A 20 -10.45 13.03 -2.16
N TRP A 21 -10.35 11.99 -2.98
CA TRP A 21 -9.24 11.05 -2.98
C TRP A 21 -8.18 11.55 -3.97
N ASN A 22 -7.42 12.53 -3.53
CA ASN A 22 -6.21 12.94 -4.23
C ASN A 22 -5.23 11.76 -4.28
N TYR A 23 -4.54 11.55 -5.40
CA TYR A 23 -3.54 10.49 -5.58
C TYR A 23 -2.47 10.52 -4.49
N LEU A 24 -2.14 11.71 -3.98
CA LEU A 24 -1.22 11.88 -2.84
C LEU A 24 -1.75 11.25 -1.55
N THR A 25 -3.05 11.38 -1.25
CA THR A 25 -3.66 10.79 -0.05
C THR A 25 -3.68 9.26 -0.16
N VAL A 26 -4.04 8.74 -1.33
CA VAL A 26 -4.05 7.29 -1.60
C VAL A 26 -2.64 6.71 -1.54
N GLY A 27 -1.66 7.35 -2.20
CA GLY A 27 -0.27 6.93 -2.17
C GLY A 27 0.36 7.04 -0.78
N GLY A 28 0.04 8.10 -0.02
CA GLY A 28 0.50 8.26 1.36
C GLY A 28 -0.05 7.17 2.28
N LEU A 29 -1.34 6.86 2.18
CA LEU A 29 -1.95 5.78 2.95
C LEU A 29 -1.38 4.41 2.56
N ALA A 30 -1.14 4.19 1.27
CA ALA A 30 -0.48 2.98 0.79
C ALA A 30 0.91 2.85 1.40
N ALA A 31 1.76 3.88 1.32
CA ALA A 31 3.10 3.85 1.91
C ALA A 31 3.11 3.56 3.42
N LEU A 32 2.18 4.14 4.18
CA LEU A 32 2.05 3.87 5.61
C LEU A 32 1.59 2.44 5.90
N THR A 33 0.69 1.90 5.08
CA THR A 33 0.21 0.53 5.21
C THR A 33 1.34 -0.46 4.92
N GLU A 34 2.11 -0.24 3.84
CA GLU A 34 3.30 -1.03 3.50
C GLU A 34 4.31 -1.03 4.64
N ALA A 35 4.62 0.15 5.20
CA ALA A 35 5.53 0.28 6.33
C ALA A 35 5.02 -0.50 7.57
N ALA A 36 3.72 -0.44 7.84
CA ALA A 36 3.11 -1.17 8.96
C ALA A 36 3.20 -2.69 8.76
N ILE A 37 2.94 -3.19 7.55
CA ILE A 37 3.10 -4.62 7.21
C ILE A 37 4.55 -5.07 7.42
N TYR A 38 5.52 -4.25 7.01
CA TYR A 38 6.94 -4.56 7.18
C TYR A 38 7.35 -4.66 8.66
N VAL A 39 6.91 -3.69 9.47
CA VAL A 39 7.15 -3.70 10.92
C VAL A 39 6.46 -4.90 11.58
N ALA A 40 5.24 -5.24 11.17
CA ALA A 40 4.53 -6.41 11.66
C ALA A 40 5.28 -7.71 11.33
N GLY A 41 5.84 -7.84 10.12
CA GLY A 41 6.66 -8.98 9.73
C GLY A 41 7.92 -9.13 10.59
N ILE A 42 8.64 -8.03 10.83
CA ILE A 42 9.82 -8.03 11.72
C ILE A 42 9.42 -8.44 13.14
N ALA A 43 8.37 -7.84 13.70
CA ALA A 43 7.88 -8.15 15.03
C ALA A 43 7.43 -9.62 15.15
N TYR A 44 6.78 -10.14 14.12
CA TYR A 44 6.36 -11.54 14.06
C TYR A 44 7.56 -12.50 14.13
N PHE A 45 8.59 -12.28 13.32
CA PHE A 45 9.78 -13.13 13.31
C PHE A 45 10.55 -13.11 14.63
N LEU A 46 10.65 -11.94 15.26
CA LEU A 46 11.44 -11.77 16.48
C LEU A 46 10.69 -12.15 17.76
N VAL A 47 9.40 -11.84 17.86
CA VAL A 47 8.63 -11.98 19.10
C VAL A 47 7.73 -13.21 19.08
N ILE A 48 7.06 -13.47 17.97
CA ILE A 48 6.04 -14.53 17.89
C ILE A 48 6.68 -15.86 17.54
N LEU A 49 7.51 -15.89 16.48
CA LEU A 49 8.29 -17.07 16.15
C LEU A 49 9.46 -17.30 17.11
N ASP A 50 9.92 -16.25 17.80
CA ASP A 50 11.14 -16.29 18.61
C ASP A 50 12.34 -16.88 17.83
N PHE A 51 12.44 -16.52 16.55
CA PHE A 51 13.41 -17.14 15.64
C PHE A 51 14.87 -16.93 16.10
N ALA A 52 15.12 -15.84 16.84
CA ALA A 52 16.44 -15.50 17.36
C ALA A 52 16.92 -16.44 18.48
N SER A 53 16.03 -17.19 19.14
CA SER A 53 16.43 -18.16 20.17
C SER A 53 16.93 -19.49 19.58
N VAL A 54 16.74 -19.71 18.27
CA VAL A 54 17.06 -20.97 17.60
C VAL A 54 18.32 -20.86 16.72
N GLY A 55 19.41 -21.50 17.15
CA GLY A 55 20.70 -21.46 16.43
C GLY A 55 20.95 -22.60 15.44
N GLY A 56 20.26 -23.73 15.55
CA GLY A 56 20.50 -24.92 14.71
C GLY A 56 19.50 -25.05 13.55
N ALA A 57 19.98 -25.40 12.36
CA ALA A 57 19.15 -25.52 11.15
C ALA A 57 17.99 -26.53 11.30
N LEU A 58 18.21 -27.66 12.00
CA LEU A 58 17.14 -28.63 12.26
C LEU A 58 16.03 -28.04 13.16
N GLN A 59 16.42 -27.33 14.22
CA GLN A 59 15.45 -26.71 15.13
C GLN A 59 14.68 -25.57 14.44
N GLN A 60 15.27 -24.86 13.49
CA GLN A 60 14.56 -23.84 12.71
C GLN A 60 13.46 -24.46 11.84
N VAL A 61 13.75 -25.59 11.19
CA VAL A 61 12.74 -26.31 10.40
C VAL A 61 11.62 -26.85 11.29
N GLU A 62 11.95 -27.41 12.45
CA GLU A 62 10.95 -27.87 13.43
C GLU A 62 10.06 -26.70 13.91
N LEU A 63 10.64 -25.55 14.21
CA LEU A 63 9.92 -24.33 14.57
C LEU A 63 8.96 -23.88 13.46
N PHE A 64 9.39 -23.98 12.19
CA PHE A 64 8.57 -23.57 11.05
C PHE A 64 7.40 -24.51 10.82
N VAL A 65 7.62 -25.82 10.92
CA VAL A 65 6.56 -26.82 10.82
C VAL A 65 5.56 -26.66 11.97
N ALA A 66 6.05 -26.42 13.19
CA ALA A 66 5.19 -26.20 14.35
C ALA A 66 4.31 -24.93 14.22
N ASN A 67 4.76 -23.93 13.47
CA ASN A 67 4.07 -22.65 13.27
C ASN A 67 3.58 -22.44 11.83
N GLU A 68 3.39 -23.53 11.07
CA GLU A 68 3.14 -23.49 9.62
C GLU A 68 1.96 -22.58 9.25
N THR A 69 0.87 -22.61 10.02
CA THR A 69 -0.34 -21.84 9.72
C THR A 69 -0.09 -20.35 9.87
N SER A 70 0.66 -19.97 10.91
CA SER A 70 0.98 -18.57 11.20
C SER A 70 1.99 -18.02 10.19
N LEU A 71 3.00 -18.83 9.85
CA LEU A 71 3.95 -18.54 8.77
C LEU A 71 3.26 -18.35 7.43
N TYR A 72 2.34 -19.26 7.06
CA TYR A 72 1.59 -19.15 5.82
C TYR A 72 0.72 -17.88 5.78
N THR A 73 0.08 -17.54 6.91
CA THR A 73 -0.71 -16.31 7.03
C THR A 73 0.14 -15.06 6.84
N MET A 74 1.30 -15.00 7.51
CA MET A 74 2.23 -13.88 7.36
C MET A 74 2.85 -13.82 5.97
N TYR A 75 3.12 -14.97 5.34
CA TYR A 75 3.57 -15.03 3.96
C TYR A 75 2.51 -14.41 3.02
N LEU A 76 1.24 -14.77 3.19
CA LEU A 76 0.15 -14.19 2.40
C LEU A 76 0.03 -12.68 2.63
N LEU A 77 0.15 -12.22 3.88
CA LEU A 77 0.13 -10.80 4.20
C LEU A 77 1.26 -10.03 3.51
N ILE A 78 2.50 -10.52 3.62
CA ILE A 78 3.70 -9.83 3.13
C ILE A 78 3.87 -9.95 1.61
N TYR A 79 3.43 -11.04 0.99
CA TYR A 79 3.58 -11.20 -0.46
C TYR A 79 2.37 -10.72 -1.25
N VAL A 80 1.15 -10.99 -0.75
CA VAL A 80 -0.07 -10.71 -1.53
C VAL A 80 -0.67 -9.38 -1.12
N VAL A 81 -0.94 -9.16 0.17
CA VAL A 81 -1.60 -7.93 0.62
C VAL A 81 -0.71 -6.73 0.41
N PHE A 82 0.57 -6.83 0.82
CA PHE A 82 1.58 -5.81 0.54
C PHE A 82 1.68 -5.52 -0.97
N GLY A 83 1.83 -6.55 -1.80
CA GLY A 83 1.90 -6.39 -3.26
C GLY A 83 0.68 -5.66 -3.85
N ILE A 84 -0.53 -5.94 -3.37
CA ILE A 84 -1.76 -5.24 -3.82
C ILE A 84 -1.71 -3.75 -3.42
N VAL A 85 -1.29 -3.45 -2.20
CA VAL A 85 -1.18 -2.07 -1.71
C VAL A 85 -0.05 -1.32 -2.43
N LEU A 86 1.06 -2.01 -2.74
CA LEU A 86 2.18 -1.49 -3.52
C LEU A 86 1.74 -1.00 -4.91
N VAL A 87 0.78 -1.65 -5.56
CA VAL A 87 0.23 -1.18 -6.85
C VAL A 87 -0.36 0.23 -6.70
N ALA A 88 -1.15 0.47 -5.65
CA ALA A 88 -1.72 1.80 -5.40
C ALA A 88 -0.62 2.85 -5.14
N LEU A 89 0.43 2.47 -4.40
CA LEU A 89 1.59 3.33 -4.16
C LEU A 89 2.30 3.68 -5.48
N VAL A 90 2.58 2.70 -6.32
CA VAL A 90 3.29 2.87 -7.60
C VAL A 90 2.48 3.75 -8.56
N LEU A 91 1.16 3.59 -8.63
CA LEU A 91 0.29 4.44 -9.45
C LEU A 91 0.30 5.90 -8.97
N ALA A 92 0.18 6.13 -7.65
CA ALA A 92 0.26 7.47 -7.08
C ALA A 92 1.62 8.13 -7.34
N LEU A 93 2.68 7.32 -7.29
CA LEU A 93 4.05 7.76 -7.52
C LEU A 93 4.28 8.05 -9.03
N HIS A 94 3.64 7.28 -9.92
CA HIS A 94 3.60 7.51 -11.36
C HIS A 94 3.04 8.86 -11.73
N GLU A 95 1.84 9.17 -11.26
CA GLU A 95 1.22 10.46 -11.53
C GLU A 95 2.03 11.64 -10.97
N ARG A 96 2.75 11.43 -9.86
CA ARG A 96 3.61 12.46 -9.26
C ARG A 96 4.92 12.69 -10.01
N LEU A 97 5.65 11.63 -10.38
CA LEU A 97 7.03 11.76 -10.87
C LEU A 97 7.14 11.77 -12.39
N LYS A 98 6.08 11.42 -13.13
CA LYS A 98 6.10 11.39 -14.59
C LYS A 98 6.49 12.73 -15.22
N ALA A 99 6.09 13.85 -14.60
CA ALA A 99 6.42 15.19 -15.07
C ALA A 99 7.82 15.65 -14.60
N ASP A 100 8.15 15.44 -13.33
CA ASP A 100 9.29 16.10 -12.69
C ASP A 100 10.56 15.25 -12.63
N ALA A 101 10.44 13.91 -12.67
CA ALA A 101 11.58 13.00 -12.51
C ALA A 101 11.38 11.65 -13.23
N PRO A 102 11.42 11.64 -14.57
CA PRO A 102 11.08 10.46 -15.38
C PRO A 102 12.02 9.27 -15.15
N MET A 103 13.28 9.50 -14.75
CA MET A 103 14.23 8.42 -14.51
C MET A 103 13.93 7.66 -13.20
N LEU A 104 13.59 8.39 -12.13
CA LEU A 104 13.11 7.81 -10.87
C LEU A 104 11.82 7.04 -11.11
N MET A 105 10.95 7.55 -11.97
CA MET A 105 9.69 6.86 -12.25
C MET A 105 9.87 5.51 -12.95
N ARG A 106 10.80 5.40 -13.89
CA ARG A 106 11.12 4.11 -14.52
C ARG A 106 11.59 3.07 -13.51
N ALA A 107 12.44 3.48 -12.56
CA ALA A 107 12.89 2.59 -11.49
C ALA A 107 11.71 2.15 -10.61
N THR A 108 10.88 3.08 -10.14
CA THR A 108 9.70 2.79 -9.32
C THR A 108 8.74 1.82 -10.01
N THR A 109 8.44 2.02 -11.30
CA THR A 109 7.56 1.10 -12.04
C THR A 109 8.20 -0.27 -12.22
N ALA A 110 9.51 -0.34 -12.47
CA ALA A 110 10.20 -1.63 -12.57
C ALA A 110 10.16 -2.41 -11.25
N PHE A 111 10.44 -1.75 -10.13
CA PHE A 111 10.36 -2.36 -8.80
C PHE A 111 8.93 -2.70 -8.39
N GLY A 112 7.93 -1.93 -8.83
CA GLY A 112 6.53 -2.22 -8.55
C GLY A 112 5.93 -3.38 -9.36
N LEU A 113 6.62 -3.85 -10.39
CA LEU A 113 6.12 -4.90 -11.29
C LEU A 113 6.73 -6.28 -11.00
N ILE A 114 7.77 -6.36 -10.18
CA ILE A 114 8.49 -7.59 -9.80
C ILE A 114 8.25 -7.94 -8.33
#